data_AF-A0A9Q2NTU4-F1
#
_entry.id   AF-A0A9Q2NTU4-F1
#
_cell.length_a   1.000
_cell.length_b   1.000
_cell.length_c   1.000
_cell.angle_alpha   90.00
_cell.angle_beta   90.00
_cell.angle_gamma   90.00
#
_symmetry.space_group_name_H-M   'P 1'
#
loop_
_entity.id
_entity.type
_entity.pdbx_description
1 polymer ?
#
loop_
_entity_poly.entity_id
_entity_poly.type
_entity_poly.pdbx_seq_one_letter_code
_entity_poly.pdbx_strand_id
1 'polypeptide(L)' 'MTISKLLVANRGEIAARVLRTARVKGIKTAV' A
#
# COMPACT_ATOMS: atom_id res chain seq x y z
N MET A 1 -8.53 7.16 13.79
CA MET A 1 -7.52 7.70 12.86
C MET A 1 -7.62 6.90 11.56
N THR A 2 -7.91 7.54 10.43
CA THR A 2 -8.15 6.83 9.17
C THR A 2 -6.97 7.06 8.23
N ILE A 3 -6.26 5.99 7.85
CA ILE A 3 -5.13 6.09 6.92
C ILE A 3 -5.68 6.30 5.51
N SER A 4 -5.40 7.46 4.92
CA SER A 4 -5.82 7.80 3.56
C SER A 4 -4.72 7.60 2.51
N LYS A 5 -3.45 7.58 2.93
CA LYS A 5 -2.26 7.35 2.09
C LYS A 5 -1.22 6.48 2.81
N LEU A 6 -0.54 5.60 2.08
CA LEU A 6 0.49 4.69 2.57
C LEU A 6 1.72 4.70 1.63
N LEU A 7 2.92 4.99 2.17
CA LEU A 7 4.19 4.78 1.46
C LEU A 7 4.72 3.38 1.75
N VAL A 8 5.11 2.62 0.72
CA VAL A 8 5.66 1.28 0.85
C VAL A 8 7.15 1.33 0.54
N ALA A 9 7.96 1.62 1.57
CA ALA A 9 9.42 1.67 1.47
C ALA A 9 10.05 0.26 1.39
N ASN A 10 9.64 -0.52 0.39
CA ASN A 10 10.15 -1.85 0.10
C ASN A 10 10.03 -2.14 -1.41
N ARG A 11 10.63 -3.23 -1.89
CA ARG A 11 10.59 -3.65 -3.30
C ARG A 11 10.12 -5.09 -3.48
N GLY A 12 9.92 -5.47 -4.74
CA GLY A 12 9.62 -6.85 -5.13
C GLY A 12 8.25 -7.33 -4.65
N GLU A 13 8.16 -8.63 -4.36
CA GLU A 13 6.89 -9.30 -4.07
C GLU A 13 6.15 -8.69 -2.87
N ILE A 14 6.89 -8.33 -1.82
CA ILE A 14 6.28 -7.78 -0.59
C ILE A 14 5.65 -6.42 -0.86
N ALA A 15 6.30 -5.55 -1.66
CA ALA A 15 5.71 -4.28 -2.06
C ALA A 15 4.40 -4.50 -2.82
N ALA A 16 4.40 -5.41 -3.80
CA ALA A 16 3.21 -5.79 -4.57
C ALA A 16 2.08 -6.34 -3.67
N ARG A 17 2.42 -7.13 -2.66
CA ARG A 17 1.45 -7.67 -1.69
C ARG A 17 0.77 -6.58 -0.88
N VAL A 18 1.54 -5.63 -0.35
CA VAL A 18 1.00 -4.48 0.43
C VAL A 18 0.12 -3.60 -0.46
N LEU A 19 0.57 -3.31 -1.68
CA LEU A 19 -0.19 -2.53 -2.67
C LEU A 19 -1.56 -3.13 -2.98
N ARG A 20 -1.64 -4.46 -3.16
CA ARG A 20 -2.92 -5.15 -3.43
C ARG A 20 -3.89 -5.01 -2.26
N THR A 21 -3.43 -5.22 -1.03
CA THR A 21 -4.27 -5.07 0.17
C THR A 21 -4.74 -3.63 0.35
N ALA A 22 -3.85 -2.66 0.17
CA ALA A 22 -4.18 -1.24 0.27
C ALA A 22 -5.22 -0.81 -0.76
N ARG A 23 -5.13 -1.32 -2.00
CA ARG A 23 -6.12 -1.08 -3.06
C ARG A 23 -7.51 -1.58 -2.69
N VAL A 24 -7.64 -2.81 -2.18
CA VAL A 24 -8.93 -3.37 -1.72
C VAL A 24 -9.52 -2.53 -0.58
N LYS A 25 -8.66 -1.96 0.28
CA LYS A 25 -9.07 -1.08 1.38
C LYS A 25 -9.31 0.38 0.96
N GLY A 26 -9.17 0.73 -0.32
CA GLY A 26 -9.34 2.11 -0.81
C GLY A 26 -8.23 3.08 -0.36
N ILE A 27 -7.09 2.56 0.09
CA ILE A 27 -5.95 3.36 0.57
C ILE A 27 -5.06 3.71 -0.63
N LYS A 28 -4.80 5.00 -0.83
CA LYS A 28 -3.87 5.47 -1.87
C LYS A 28 -2.44 5.07 -1.49
N THR A 29 -1.66 4.59 -2.44
CA THR A 29 -0.32 4.08 -2.18
C THR A 29 0.74 4.77 -3.03
N ALA A 30 1.94 4.88 -2.47
CA ALA A 30 3.19 5.19 -3.17
C ALA A 30 4.20 4.08 -2.83
N VAL A 31 5.12 3.79 -3.73
CA VAL A 31 6.17 2.78 -3.55
C VAL A 31 7.51 3.49 -3.49
#